data_AF-A0A1M7FDS7-F1
#
_entry.id   AF-A0A1M7FDS7-F1
#
_cell.length_a   1.000
_cell.length_b   1.000
_cell.length_c   1.000
_cell.angle_alpha   90.00
_cell.angle_beta   90.00
_cell.angle_gamma   90.00
#
_symmetry.space_group_name_H-M   'P 1'
#
loop_
_entity.id
_entity.type
_entity.pdbx_description
1 polymer ?
#
loop_
_entity_poly.entity_id
_entity_poly.type
_entity_poly.pdbx_seq_one_letter_code
_entity_poly.pdbx_strand_id
1 'polypeptide(L)'
;MKKILLFTAILFLITTTFCKALPLKPVTISTDKRQKDPLIDYTGKFKIDLKKGPAVLEIAIVNGELVATQLWDGEKVLLKHLSGDSFMVAGFDWSAKFLRGKDKKVTEILVMGTDHWMKIKE
;
A
#
# COMPACT_ATOMS: atom_id res chain seq x y z
N MET A 1 73.13 32.44 9.23
CA MET A 1 71.90 33.17 8.88
C MET A 1 70.82 32.09 8.65
N LYS A 2 69.96 31.67 9.60
CA LYS A 2 68.79 32.37 10.20
C LYS A 2 68.02 33.12 9.09
N LYS A 3 66.83 32.74 8.62
CA LYS A 3 65.59 32.35 9.34
C LYS A 3 64.46 31.93 8.34
N ILE A 4 63.68 30.89 8.70
CA ILE A 4 62.18 30.84 8.72
C ILE A 4 61.46 30.72 7.34
N LEU A 5 60.31 30.06 7.07
CA LEU A 5 59.07 29.62 7.77
C LEU A 5 58.53 28.39 6.96
N LEU A 6 58.26 27.22 7.56
CA LEU A 6 56.93 26.75 7.99
C LEU A 6 55.86 26.71 6.87
N PHE A 7 55.48 25.52 6.38
CA PHE A 7 54.09 25.16 6.06
C PHE A 7 53.92 23.63 6.10
N THR A 8 53.33 23.16 7.21
CA THR A 8 52.33 22.06 7.30
C THR A 8 52.67 20.75 6.56
N ALA A 9 53.20 19.69 7.19
CA ALA A 9 52.62 18.90 8.29
C ALA A 9 51.10 18.67 8.16
N ILE A 10 50.70 17.40 8.27
CA ILE A 10 49.32 16.85 8.26
C ILE A 10 48.86 16.36 6.88
N LEU A 11 49.45 15.25 6.41
CA LEU A 11 48.71 14.31 5.58
C LEU A 11 48.27 13.13 6.46
N PHE A 12 47.00 13.27 6.84
CA PHE A 12 46.08 12.32 7.48
C PHE A 12 46.55 10.87 7.62
N LEU A 13 46.67 10.45 8.88
CA LEU A 13 46.27 9.12 9.32
C LEU A 13 44.84 8.85 8.85
N ILE A 14 44.66 7.82 8.03
CA ILE A 14 43.38 7.08 7.99
C ILE A 14 43.73 5.61 8.16
N THR A 15 43.71 5.18 9.41
CA THR A 15 43.76 3.78 9.80
C THR A 15 42.55 3.05 9.19
N THR A 16 42.81 2.01 8.41
CA THR A 16 41.78 1.12 7.88
C THR A 16 41.17 0.32 9.04
N THR A 17 39.99 0.74 9.50
CA THR A 17 39.17 -0.07 10.40
C THR A 17 38.60 -1.24 9.60
N PHE A 18 39.25 -2.40 9.73
CA PHE A 18 38.65 -3.67 9.31
C PHE A 18 37.41 -3.92 10.17
N CYS A 19 36.25 -3.64 9.59
CA CYS A 19 34.96 -4.00 10.15
C CYS A 19 34.90 -5.54 10.23
N LYS A 20 34.98 -6.10 11.44
CA LYS A 20 34.68 -7.52 11.66
C LYS A 20 33.18 -7.73 11.43
N ALA A 21 32.80 -8.16 10.23
CA ALA A 21 31.44 -8.62 9.97
C ALA A 21 31.20 -9.92 10.76
N LEU A 22 30.19 -9.90 11.64
CA LEU A 22 29.68 -11.10 12.30
C LEU A 22 29.20 -12.10 11.23
N PRO A 23 29.42 -13.41 11.41
CA PRO A 23 28.82 -14.40 10.52
C PRO A 23 27.31 -14.28 10.61
N LEU A 24 26.68 -13.89 9.51
CA LEU A 24 25.23 -13.90 9.36
C LEU A 24 24.77 -15.34 9.58
N LYS A 25 23.94 -15.57 10.59
CA LYS A 25 23.25 -16.85 10.77
C LYS A 25 22.48 -17.11 9.47
N PRO A 26 22.58 -18.32 8.89
CA PRO A 26 21.78 -18.66 7.72
C PRO A 26 20.31 -18.41 8.07
N VAL A 27 19.68 -17.52 7.32
CA VAL A 27 18.24 -17.30 7.39
C VAL A 27 17.61 -18.62 6.97
N THR A 28 17.11 -19.36 7.96
CA THR A 28 16.18 -20.46 7.71
C THR A 28 14.97 -19.84 7.05
N ILE A 29 14.90 -19.95 5.72
CA ILE A 29 13.67 -19.66 4.97
C ILE A 29 12.71 -20.78 5.36
N SER A 30 11.97 -20.54 6.43
CA SER A 30 10.83 -21.37 6.78
C SER A 30 9.79 -21.19 5.69
N THR A 31 9.75 -22.13 4.75
CA THR A 31 8.56 -22.40 3.93
C THR A 31 7.42 -22.80 4.87
N ASP A 32 6.71 -21.81 5.41
CA ASP A 32 5.49 -22.06 6.17
C ASP A 32 4.49 -20.90 6.01
N LYS A 33 3.24 -21.30 5.74
CA LYS A 33 2.04 -20.51 5.39
C LYS A 33 2.12 -19.67 4.12
N ARG A 34 1.34 -20.11 3.13
CA ARG A 34 0.79 -19.29 2.03
C ARG A 34 0.21 -18.01 2.63
N GLN A 35 1.02 -16.95 2.70
CA GLN A 35 0.62 -15.66 3.23
C GLN A 35 -0.51 -15.14 2.34
N LYS A 36 -1.73 -15.17 2.85
CA LYS A 36 -2.90 -14.62 2.16
C LYS A 36 -2.59 -13.17 1.83
N ASP A 37 -2.75 -12.77 0.57
CA ASP A 37 -2.56 -11.38 0.16
C ASP A 37 -3.43 -10.48 1.07
N PRO A 38 -2.85 -9.53 1.81
CA PRO A 38 -3.61 -8.70 2.76
C PRO A 38 -4.72 -7.90 2.09
N LEU A 39 -4.66 -7.67 0.77
CA LEU A 39 -5.65 -6.91 0.02
C LEU A 39 -6.87 -7.73 -0.41
N ILE A 40 -6.83 -9.06 -0.33
CA ILE A 40 -7.89 -9.93 -0.85
C ILE A 40 -9.22 -9.76 -0.11
N ASP A 41 -9.20 -9.27 1.13
CA ASP A 41 -10.41 -9.04 1.91
C ASP A 41 -11.26 -7.90 1.35
N TYR A 42 -10.66 -7.01 0.55
CA TYR A 42 -11.30 -5.84 -0.07
C TYR A 42 -11.90 -6.14 -1.45
N THR A 43 -11.57 -7.28 -2.06
CA THR A 43 -12.05 -7.62 -3.41
C THR A 43 -13.53 -7.99 -3.43
N GLY A 44 -14.16 -7.82 -4.59
CA GLY A 44 -15.55 -8.18 -4.84
C GLY A 44 -16.32 -7.07 -5.54
N LYS A 45 -17.62 -7.27 -5.72
CA LYS A 45 -18.51 -6.30 -6.36
C LYS A 45 -19.26 -5.48 -5.34
N PHE A 46 -19.37 -4.18 -5.58
CA PHE A 46 -20.04 -3.22 -4.70
C PHE A 46 -21.03 -2.38 -5.52
N LYS A 47 -22.20 -2.11 -4.96
CA LYS A 47 -23.25 -1.34 -5.64
C LYS A 47 -23.72 -0.14 -4.84
N ILE A 48 -24.13 0.89 -5.55
CA ILE A 48 -24.91 2.00 -5.02
C ILE A 48 -26.17 2.16 -5.87
N ASP A 49 -27.31 2.35 -5.21
CA ASP A 49 -28.59 2.52 -5.90
C ASP A 49 -28.80 4.02 -6.18
N LEU A 50 -28.66 4.44 -7.44
CA LEU A 50 -28.86 5.82 -7.88
C LEU A 50 -30.26 6.02 -8.48
N LYS A 51 -30.69 7.27 -8.63
CA LYS A 51 -31.99 7.61 -9.25
C LYS A 51 -32.18 7.03 -10.67
N LYS A 52 -31.08 6.85 -11.42
CA LYS A 52 -31.09 6.33 -12.80
C LYS A 52 -30.90 4.82 -12.89
N GLY A 53 -30.76 4.13 -11.76
CA GLY A 53 -30.43 2.71 -11.68
C GLY A 53 -29.19 2.45 -10.82
N PRO A 54 -28.87 1.18 -10.54
CA PRO A 54 -27.70 0.82 -9.76
C PRO A 54 -26.40 1.06 -10.55
N ALA A 55 -25.39 1.61 -9.89
CA ALA A 55 -24.02 1.60 -10.36
C ALA A 55 -23.24 0.50 -9.62
N VAL A 56 -22.33 -0.19 -10.32
CA VAL A 56 -21.55 -1.30 -9.76
C VAL A 56 -20.08 -1.11 -10.03
N LEU A 57 -19.27 -1.28 -8.99
CA LEU A 57 -17.82 -1.37 -9.04
C LEU A 57 -17.39 -2.82 -8.85
N GLU A 58 -16.44 -3.30 -9.64
CA GLU A 58 -15.69 -4.51 -9.36
C GLU A 58 -14.30 -4.15 -8.83
N ILE A 59 -13.97 -4.61 -7.63
CA ILE A 59 -12.67 -4.40 -7.00
C ILE A 59 -11.86 -5.70 -7.09
N ALA A 60 -10.70 -5.61 -7.72
CA ALA A 60 -9.79 -6.73 -7.91
C ALA A 60 -8.34 -6.31 -7.63
N ILE A 61 -7.48 -7.31 -7.38
CA ILE A 61 -6.04 -7.10 -7.27
C ILE A 61 -5.43 -7.24 -8.67
N VAL A 62 -4.79 -6.18 -9.14
CA VAL A 62 -4.08 -6.14 -10.42
C VAL A 62 -2.65 -5.69 -10.14
N ASN A 63 -1.67 -6.52 -10.49
CA ASN A 63 -0.25 -6.26 -10.23
C ASN A 63 0.08 -5.95 -8.74
N GLY A 64 -0.66 -6.56 -7.80
CA GLY A 64 -0.47 -6.35 -6.36
C GLY A 64 -1.15 -5.09 -5.80
N GLU A 65 -1.92 -4.36 -6.61
CA GLU A 65 -2.66 -3.18 -6.19
C GLU A 65 -4.17 -3.39 -6.32
N LEU A 66 -4.96 -2.70 -5.50
CA LEU A 66 -6.42 -2.70 -5.65
C LEU A 66 -6.84 -1.76 -6.76
N VAL A 67 -7.60 -2.28 -7.73
CA VAL A 67 -8.19 -1.52 -8.83
C VAL A 67 -9.69 -1.66 -8.77
N ALA A 68 -10.41 -0.54 -8.78
CA ALA A 68 -11.85 -0.51 -8.95
C ALA A 68 -12.18 -0.29 -10.43
N THR A 69 -12.99 -1.18 -11.00
CA THR A 69 -13.51 -1.09 -12.37
C THR A 69 -14.98 -0.70 -12.32
N GLN A 70 -15.33 0.39 -12.98
CA GLN A 70 -16.68 0.86 -13.18
C GLN A 70 -17.37 -0.05 -14.21
N LEU A 71 -18.41 -0.79 -13.82
CA LEU A 71 -19.03 -1.76 -14.72
C LEU A 71 -19.97 -1.13 -15.77
N TRP A 72 -20.19 0.19 -15.70
CA TRP A 72 -21.04 0.90 -16.67
C TRP A 72 -20.27 1.47 -17.87
N ASP A 73 -19.00 1.81 -17.71
CA ASP A 73 -18.14 2.37 -18.78
C ASP A 73 -16.78 1.67 -18.91
N GLY A 74 -16.43 0.78 -17.98
CA GLY A 74 -15.16 0.05 -17.98
C GLY A 74 -13.98 0.87 -17.45
N GLU A 75 -14.20 2.09 -16.96
CA GLU A 75 -13.12 2.92 -16.40
C GLU A 75 -12.52 2.25 -15.16
N LYS A 76 -11.19 2.41 -15.02
CA LYS A 76 -10.41 1.80 -13.94
C LYS A 76 -9.72 2.87 -13.13
N VAL A 77 -9.86 2.76 -11.82
CA VAL A 77 -9.21 3.67 -10.87
C VAL A 77 -8.42 2.87 -9.84
N LEU A 78 -7.23 3.36 -9.53
CA LEU A 78 -6.36 2.76 -8.52
C LEU A 78 -6.81 3.18 -7.12
N LEU A 79 -6.90 2.22 -6.20
CA LEU A 79 -7.16 2.46 -4.78
C LEU A 79 -5.84 2.36 -4.01
N LYS A 80 -5.24 3.51 -3.70
CA LYS A 80 -3.99 3.57 -2.94
C LYS A 80 -4.28 3.31 -1.47
N HIS A 81 -3.68 2.26 -0.91
CA HIS A 81 -3.79 1.96 0.51
C HIS A 81 -3.13 3.06 1.35
N LEU A 82 -3.83 3.53 2.39
CA LEU A 82 -3.30 4.50 3.34
C LEU A 82 -2.97 3.82 4.67
N SER A 83 -3.99 3.39 5.39
CA SER A 83 -3.85 2.66 6.66
C SER A 83 -5.13 1.95 7.03
N GLY A 84 -5.01 0.78 7.68
CA GLY A 84 -6.16 -0.04 8.05
C GLY A 84 -7.08 -0.30 6.86
N ASP A 85 -8.36 0.06 7.00
CA ASP A 85 -9.36 -0.04 5.94
C ASP A 85 -9.55 1.26 5.12
N SER A 86 -8.59 2.19 5.18
CA SER A 86 -8.65 3.50 4.52
C SER A 86 -7.76 3.54 3.26
N PHE A 87 -8.33 4.08 2.19
CA PHE A 87 -7.75 4.16 0.85
C PHE A 87 -8.02 5.54 0.24
N MET A 88 -7.23 5.87 -0.79
CA MET A 88 -7.43 7.03 -1.66
C MET A 88 -7.75 6.57 -3.07
N VAL A 89 -8.77 7.14 -3.71
CA VAL A 89 -9.02 6.96 -5.14
C VAL A 89 -8.05 7.84 -5.92
N ALA A 90 -7.06 7.23 -6.56
CA ALA A 90 -6.04 7.96 -7.30
C ALA A 90 -6.64 8.74 -8.47
N GLY A 91 -6.20 9.98 -8.68
CA GLY A 91 -6.66 10.86 -9.77
C GLY A 91 -7.83 11.76 -9.39
N PHE A 92 -8.59 11.42 -8.35
CA PHE A 92 -9.74 12.20 -7.88
C PHE A 92 -9.57 12.77 -6.46
N ASP A 93 -8.54 12.33 -5.74
CA ASP A 93 -8.29 12.67 -4.32
C ASP A 93 -9.49 12.39 -3.41
N TRP A 94 -10.31 11.40 -3.78
CA TRP A 94 -11.45 10.97 -2.98
C TRP A 94 -11.02 9.97 -1.93
N SER A 95 -11.51 10.14 -0.71
CA SER A 95 -11.36 9.15 0.34
C SER A 95 -12.28 7.96 0.08
N ALA A 96 -11.76 6.76 0.31
CA ALA A 96 -12.53 5.52 0.32
C ALA A 96 -12.20 4.75 1.61
N LYS A 97 -13.23 4.36 2.35
CA LYS A 97 -13.07 3.57 3.57
C LYS A 97 -13.91 2.31 3.48
N PHE A 98 -13.27 1.15 3.57
CA PHE A 98 -13.99 -0.11 3.67
C PHE A 98 -14.56 -0.26 5.08
N LEU A 99 -15.83 -0.65 5.15
CA LEU A 99 -16.53 -0.89 6.40
C LEU A 99 -16.76 -2.39 6.57
N ARG A 100 -16.54 -2.87 7.78
CA ARG A 100 -16.66 -4.28 8.14
C ARG A 100 -17.91 -4.56 8.93
N GLY A 101 -18.58 -5.67 8.61
CA GLY A 101 -19.70 -6.19 9.37
C GLY A 101 -19.28 -6.81 10.70
N LYS A 102 -20.26 -7.35 11.44
CA LYS A 102 -20.04 -8.01 12.74
C LYS A 102 -19.10 -9.21 12.66
N ASP A 103 -19.01 -9.86 11.50
CA ASP A 103 -18.13 -10.99 11.21
C ASP A 103 -16.72 -10.57 10.74
N LYS A 104 -16.40 -9.27 10.83
CA LYS A 104 -15.15 -8.66 10.37
C LYS A 104 -14.91 -8.76 8.86
N LYS A 105 -15.91 -9.17 8.07
CA LYS A 105 -15.82 -9.13 6.60
C LYS A 105 -16.18 -7.74 6.10
N VAL A 106 -15.50 -7.32 5.03
CA VAL A 106 -15.86 -6.11 4.31
C VAL A 106 -17.25 -6.27 3.71
N THR A 107 -18.16 -5.36 4.07
CA THR A 107 -19.55 -5.36 3.60
C THR A 107 -19.90 -4.11 2.80
N GLU A 108 -19.06 -3.09 2.84
CA GLU A 108 -19.37 -1.77 2.29
C GLU A 108 -18.11 -0.93 2.04
N ILE A 109 -18.24 0.07 1.17
CA ILE A 109 -17.26 1.14 0.96
C ILE A 109 -17.97 2.47 1.16
N LEU A 110 -17.43 3.30 2.05
CA LEU A 110 -17.82 4.70 2.19
C LEU A 110 -16.88 5.57 1.36
N VAL A 111 -17.39 6.17 0.30
CA VAL A 111 -16.65 7.07 -0.58
C VAL A 111 -17.02 8.51 -0.25
N MET A 112 -16.03 9.40 -0.14
CA MET A 112 -16.19 10.82 0.18
C MET A 112 -16.98 11.11 1.47
N GLY A 113 -17.15 10.12 2.35
CA GLY A 113 -17.92 10.26 3.58
C GLY A 113 -19.44 10.23 3.41
N THR A 114 -19.97 10.10 2.19
CA THR A 114 -21.41 10.15 1.91
C THR A 114 -21.92 8.98 1.08
N ASP A 115 -21.08 8.44 0.20
CA ASP A 115 -21.53 7.49 -0.81
C ASP A 115 -21.29 6.08 -0.30
N HIS A 116 -22.39 5.42 0.03
CA HIS A 116 -22.40 4.08 0.62
C HIS A 116 -22.56 3.02 -0.48
N TRP A 117 -21.47 2.31 -0.76
CA TRP A 117 -21.43 1.23 -1.75
C TRP A 117 -21.49 -0.12 -1.03
N MET A 118 -22.62 -0.81 -1.17
CA MET A 118 -22.88 -2.09 -0.50
C MET A 118 -22.26 -3.25 -1.28
N LYS A 119 -21.55 -4.14 -0.58
CA LYS A 119 -21.02 -5.36 -1.20
C LYS A 119 -22.17 -6.26 -1.64
N ILE A 120 -22.12 -6.71 -2.89
CA ILE A 120 -23.06 -7.69 -3.43
C ILE A 120 -22.67 -9.05 -2.85
N LYS A 121 -23.63 -9.75 -2.23
CA LYS A 121 -23.42 -11.13 -1.80
C LYS A 121 -23.31 -12.01 -3.05
N GLU A 122 -22.18 -12.69 -3.20
CA GLU A 122 -22.05 -13.82 -4.13
C GLU A 122 -22.90 -15.01 -3.66
#